data_AF-A0A6P8Q1D2-F1
#
_entry.id   AF-A0A6P8Q1D2-F1
#
_cell.length_a   1.000
_cell.length_b   1.000
_cell.length_c   1.000
_cell.angle_alpha   90.00
_cell.angle_beta   90.00
_cell.angle_gamma   90.00
#
_symmetry.space_group_name_H-M   'P 1'
#
loop_
_entity.id
_entity.type
_entity.pdbx_description
1 polymer ?
#
loop_
_entity_poly.entity_id
_entity_poly.type
_entity_poly.pdbx_seq_one_letter_code
_entity_poly.pdbx_strand_id
1 'polypeptide(L)'
;MDCSSEPMMSPNVEKDGLKDSLLPEAVTGFLETLLDYLHIRNKEMALHVASQPWNRLVLLTLLSSSEETGFLQPAVLKLMTLFVRYESRNIVCQHEINHILQESAKLQVLDLPLPTYHALHLFLIQLQNCINSLEPEDRTIIQTLLEQLQDRTKTQSDQPDLVYLGGVAVSLSHVAN
;
A
#
# COMPACT_ATOMS: atom_id res chain seq x y z
N MET A 1 6.75 -56.02 26.77
CA MET A 1 6.08 -54.71 26.91
C MET A 1 7.07 -53.69 26.42
N ASP A 2 7.12 -53.52 25.10
CA ASP A 2 8.02 -52.58 24.43
C ASP A 2 7.23 -51.31 24.11
N CYS A 3 7.64 -50.20 24.73
CA CYS A 3 7.14 -48.88 24.40
C CYS A 3 7.90 -48.35 23.18
N SER A 4 7.29 -48.50 22.00
CA SER A 4 7.70 -47.76 20.80
C SER A 4 7.58 -46.26 21.07
N SER A 5 8.70 -45.55 20.97
CA SER A 5 8.74 -44.09 20.89
C SER A 5 9.02 -43.71 19.44
N GLU A 6 7.99 -43.29 18.71
CA GLU A 6 8.15 -42.54 17.46
C GLU A 6 8.34 -41.06 17.80
N PRO A 7 9.35 -40.36 17.25
CA PRO A 7 9.41 -38.92 17.37
C PRO A 7 8.43 -38.28 16.38
N MET A 8 7.53 -37.44 16.90
CA MET A 8 6.61 -36.62 16.09
C MET A 8 7.40 -35.70 15.15
N MET A 9 7.16 -35.86 13.87
CA MET A 9 7.60 -34.94 12.83
C MET A 9 6.84 -33.61 13.00
N SER A 10 7.58 -32.55 13.30
CA SER A 10 7.05 -31.18 13.35
C SER A 10 6.50 -30.79 11.96
N PRO A 11 5.34 -30.14 11.86
CA PRO A 11 4.86 -29.63 10.58
C PRO A 11 5.74 -28.45 10.16
N ASN A 12 6.28 -28.53 8.94
CA ASN A 12 6.90 -27.40 8.25
C ASN A 12 5.83 -26.31 8.01
N VAL A 13 5.84 -25.24 8.81
CA VAL A 13 4.92 -24.09 8.66
C VAL A 13 5.58 -22.92 7.90
N GLU A 14 6.83 -23.04 7.46
CA GLU A 14 7.65 -21.88 7.06
C GLU A 14 7.86 -21.71 5.54
N LYS A 15 6.93 -22.14 4.68
CA LYS A 15 7.13 -22.03 3.21
C LYS A 15 6.03 -21.39 2.37
N ASP A 16 4.82 -21.21 2.89
CA ASP A 16 3.72 -20.65 2.08
C ASP A 16 3.52 -19.11 2.26
N GLY A 17 3.76 -18.55 3.44
CA GLY A 17 3.52 -17.11 3.70
C GLY A 17 4.39 -16.11 2.92
N LEU A 18 5.54 -16.53 2.39
CA LEU A 18 6.39 -15.66 1.57
C LEU A 18 5.82 -15.46 0.16
N LYS A 19 5.17 -16.48 -0.42
CA LYS A 19 4.57 -16.35 -1.76
C LYS A 19 3.33 -15.48 -1.75
N ASP A 20 2.58 -15.49 -0.65
CA ASP A 20 1.30 -14.79 -0.54
C ASP A 20 1.46 -13.26 -0.41
N SER A 21 2.59 -12.78 0.12
CA SER A 21 2.89 -11.34 0.21
C SER A 21 3.67 -10.78 -0.99
N LEU A 22 4.45 -11.60 -1.69
CA LEU A 22 5.27 -11.16 -2.82
C LEU A 22 4.45 -10.91 -4.09
N LEU A 23 3.42 -11.73 -4.36
CA LEU A 23 2.64 -11.61 -5.58
C LEU A 23 1.85 -10.29 -5.65
N PRO A 24 1.12 -9.85 -4.60
CA PRO A 24 0.48 -8.53 -4.56
C PRO A 24 1.44 -7.38 -4.85
N GLU A 25 2.63 -7.42 -4.27
CA GLU A 25 3.64 -6.39 -4.45
C GLU A 25 4.23 -6.39 -5.87
N ALA A 26 4.48 -7.57 -6.44
CA ALA A 26 4.95 -7.69 -7.81
C ALA A 26 3.92 -7.19 -8.83
N VAL A 27 2.64 -7.53 -8.65
CA VAL A 27 1.56 -7.10 -9.55
C VAL A 27 1.39 -5.58 -9.52
N THR A 28 1.39 -5.00 -8.32
CA THR A 28 1.21 -3.55 -8.15
C THR A 28 2.42 -2.76 -8.64
N GLY A 29 3.65 -3.22 -8.34
CA GLY A 29 4.87 -2.61 -8.86
C GLY A 29 5.02 -2.72 -10.38
N PHE A 30 4.59 -3.84 -10.97
CA PHE A 30 4.54 -3.99 -12.43
C PHE A 30 3.57 -3.00 -13.05
N LEU A 31 2.35 -2.89 -12.51
CA LEU A 31 1.35 -1.96 -13.04
C LEU A 31 1.79 -0.50 -12.90
N GLU A 32 2.39 -0.12 -11.77
CA GLU A 32 2.98 1.21 -11.59
C GLU A 32 4.03 1.51 -12.67
N THR A 33 5.01 0.61 -12.82
CA THR A 33 6.10 0.79 -13.80
C THR A 33 5.57 0.86 -15.23
N LEU A 34 4.59 0.02 -15.58
CA LEU A 34 3.97 0.01 -16.89
C LEU A 34 3.23 1.33 -17.16
N LEU A 35 2.41 1.79 -16.22
CA LEU A 35 1.65 3.02 -16.38
C LEU A 35 2.58 4.24 -16.46
N ASP A 36 3.64 4.28 -15.65
CA ASP A 36 4.63 5.36 -15.70
C ASP A 36 5.38 5.38 -17.04
N TYR A 37 5.80 4.20 -17.53
CA TYR A 37 6.40 4.07 -18.86
C TYR A 37 5.45 4.57 -19.96
N LEU A 38 4.19 4.14 -19.91
CA LEU A 38 3.17 4.58 -20.85
C LEU A 38 2.93 6.07 -20.73
N HIS A 39 2.91 6.65 -19.53
CA HIS A 39 2.62 8.07 -19.32
C HIS A 39 3.69 8.96 -19.95
N ILE A 40 4.95 8.55 -19.85
CA ILE A 40 6.10 9.24 -20.49
C ILE A 40 5.98 9.19 -22.01
N ARG A 41 5.46 8.10 -22.59
CA ARG A 41 5.39 7.89 -24.05
C ARG A 41 4.11 8.42 -24.68
N ASN A 42 2.97 8.16 -24.04
CA ASN A 42 1.64 8.51 -24.48
C ASN A 42 0.70 8.55 -23.26
N LYS A 43 0.41 9.77 -22.78
CA LYS A 43 -0.47 10.01 -21.64
C LYS A 43 -1.86 9.41 -21.83
N GLU A 44 -2.45 9.52 -23.02
CA GLU A 44 -3.78 8.98 -23.31
C GLU A 44 -3.79 7.45 -23.20
N MET A 45 -2.72 6.79 -23.64
CA MET A 45 -2.59 5.34 -23.51
C MET A 45 -2.48 4.92 -22.04
N ALA A 46 -1.72 5.66 -21.22
CA ALA A 46 -1.63 5.38 -19.79
C ALA A 46 -3.00 5.51 -19.10
N LEU A 47 -3.73 6.60 -19.36
CA LEU A 47 -5.08 6.79 -18.84
C LEU A 47 -6.04 5.71 -19.35
N HIS A 48 -5.93 5.34 -20.63
CA HIS A 48 -6.75 4.29 -21.22
C HIS A 48 -6.50 2.95 -20.53
N VAL A 49 -5.24 2.54 -20.37
CA VAL A 49 -4.85 1.28 -19.72
C VAL A 49 -5.22 1.27 -18.23
N ALA A 50 -5.04 2.38 -17.52
CA ALA A 50 -5.42 2.51 -16.12
C ALA A 50 -6.95 2.39 -15.91
N SER A 51 -7.74 2.87 -16.88
CA SER A 51 -9.20 2.82 -16.86
C SER A 51 -9.80 1.47 -17.30
N GLN A 52 -9.02 0.41 -17.42
CA GLN A 52 -9.52 -0.85 -17.98
C GLN A 52 -10.14 -1.75 -16.90
N PRO A 53 -11.23 -2.47 -17.23
CA PRO A 53 -12.00 -3.24 -16.24
C PRO A 53 -11.19 -4.34 -15.56
N TRP A 54 -10.13 -4.85 -16.20
CA TRP A 54 -9.25 -5.84 -15.57
C TRP A 54 -8.51 -5.29 -14.35
N ASN A 55 -8.26 -3.98 -14.27
CA ASN A 55 -7.64 -3.38 -13.09
C ASN A 55 -8.58 -3.44 -11.88
N ARG A 56 -9.89 -3.35 -12.10
CA ARG A 56 -10.89 -3.60 -11.05
C ARG A 56 -10.88 -5.05 -10.60
N LEU A 57 -10.72 -5.99 -11.54
CA LEU A 57 -10.57 -7.41 -11.19
C LEU A 57 -9.33 -7.63 -10.31
N VAL A 58 -8.19 -7.02 -10.66
CA VAL A 58 -6.96 -7.10 -9.83
C VAL A 58 -7.23 -6.59 -8.41
N LEU A 59 -7.87 -5.42 -8.26
CA LEU A 59 -8.24 -4.89 -6.96
C LEU A 59 -9.10 -5.88 -6.15
N LEU A 60 -10.14 -6.45 -6.77
CA LEU A 60 -11.01 -7.42 -6.11
C LEU A 60 -10.25 -8.70 -5.71
N THR A 61 -9.31 -9.17 -6.53
CA THR A 61 -8.49 -10.34 -6.18
C THR A 61 -7.58 -10.08 -4.99
N LEU A 62 -6.99 -8.88 -4.90
CA LEU A 62 -6.18 -8.48 -3.75
C LEU A 62 -7.04 -8.43 -2.47
N LEU A 63 -8.20 -7.78 -2.53
CA LEU A 63 -9.13 -7.67 -1.41
C LEU A 63 -9.67 -9.04 -0.95
N SER A 64 -9.87 -9.98 -1.89
CA SER A 64 -10.39 -11.32 -1.58
C SER A 64 -9.33 -12.24 -0.96
N SER A 65 -8.04 -11.91 -1.12
CA SER A 65 -6.93 -12.74 -0.65
C SER A 65 -6.57 -12.53 0.83
N SER A 66 -7.18 -11.56 1.50
CA SER A 66 -6.82 -11.17 2.86
C SER A 66 -8.02 -11.03 3.77
N GLU A 67 -8.02 -11.80 4.86
CA GLU A 67 -9.08 -11.78 5.86
C GLU A 67 -8.97 -10.61 6.86
N GLU A 68 -7.78 -10.00 7.04
CA GLU A 68 -7.53 -9.12 8.21
C GLU A 68 -7.31 -7.63 7.90
N THR A 69 -6.70 -7.27 6.77
CA THR A 69 -6.22 -5.89 6.53
C THR A 69 -6.95 -5.12 5.43
N GLY A 70 -7.96 -5.74 4.80
CA GLY A 70 -8.92 -5.08 3.89
C GLY A 70 -8.27 -4.10 2.90
N PHE A 71 -8.77 -2.86 2.86
CA PHE A 71 -8.22 -1.82 1.98
C PHE A 71 -6.90 -1.21 2.46
N LEU A 72 -6.49 -1.49 3.69
CA LEU A 72 -5.26 -0.96 4.29
C LEU A 72 -4.04 -1.84 4.03
N GLN A 73 -4.20 -2.85 3.18
CA GLN A 73 -3.08 -3.58 2.63
C GLN A 73 -2.17 -2.66 1.80
N PRO A 74 -0.83 -2.76 1.95
CA PRO A 74 0.11 -1.93 1.20
C PRO A 74 -0.11 -2.01 -0.32
N ALA A 75 -0.26 -3.21 -0.86
CA ALA A 75 -0.52 -3.43 -2.28
C ALA A 75 -1.85 -2.79 -2.74
N VAL A 76 -2.91 -2.91 -1.93
CA VAL A 76 -4.21 -2.28 -2.24
C VAL A 76 -4.08 -0.76 -2.22
N LEU A 77 -3.45 -0.17 -1.20
CA LEU A 77 -3.23 1.27 -1.10
C LEU A 77 -2.39 1.81 -2.27
N LYS A 78 -1.34 1.09 -2.68
CA LYS A 78 -0.54 1.43 -3.88
C LYS A 78 -1.41 1.41 -5.13
N LEU A 79 -2.22 0.37 -5.31
CA LEU A 79 -3.11 0.26 -6.46
C LEU A 79 -4.16 1.38 -6.50
N MET A 80 -4.76 1.70 -5.35
CA MET A 80 -5.69 2.82 -5.19
C MET A 80 -5.01 4.17 -5.51
N THR A 81 -3.75 4.34 -5.08
CA THR A 81 -2.93 5.51 -5.43
C THR A 81 -2.77 5.66 -6.93
N LEU A 82 -2.48 4.57 -7.65
CA LEU A 82 -2.37 4.58 -9.12
C LEU A 82 -3.69 4.99 -9.77
N PHE A 83 -4.83 4.44 -9.32
CA PHE A 83 -6.13 4.78 -9.88
C PHE A 83 -6.51 6.25 -9.69
N VAL A 84 -6.16 6.82 -8.54
CA VAL A 84 -6.32 8.27 -8.30
C VAL A 84 -5.39 9.07 -9.20
N ARG A 85 -4.11 8.68 -9.30
CA ARG A 85 -3.09 9.37 -10.12
C ARG A 85 -3.45 9.41 -11.60
N TYR A 86 -4.01 8.33 -12.12
CA TYR A 86 -4.38 8.16 -13.53
C TYR A 86 -5.88 8.37 -13.80
N GLU A 87 -6.57 9.08 -12.90
CA GLU A 87 -7.97 9.52 -13.07
C GLU A 87 -8.95 8.38 -13.44
N SER A 88 -8.69 7.16 -12.96
CA SER A 88 -9.43 5.94 -13.32
C SER A 88 -10.75 5.83 -12.53
N ARG A 89 -11.63 6.82 -12.68
CA ARG A 89 -12.91 6.96 -11.94
C ARG A 89 -13.92 5.87 -12.23
N ASN A 90 -13.75 5.14 -13.33
CA ASN A 90 -14.58 3.99 -13.68
C ASN A 90 -14.11 2.68 -13.00
N ILE A 91 -12.91 2.69 -12.39
CA ILE A 91 -12.32 1.56 -11.69
C ILE A 91 -12.49 1.71 -10.18
N VAL A 92 -12.24 2.92 -9.66
CA VAL A 92 -12.42 3.27 -8.25
C VAL A 92 -13.58 4.23 -8.08
N CYS A 93 -14.49 3.90 -7.18
CA CYS A 93 -15.59 4.79 -6.81
C CYS A 93 -15.28 5.55 -5.51
N GLN A 94 -15.94 6.71 -5.33
CA GLN A 94 -15.80 7.54 -4.13
C GLN A 94 -16.07 6.75 -2.84
N HIS A 95 -16.96 5.74 -2.89
CA HIS A 95 -17.25 4.89 -1.75
C HIS A 95 -16.01 4.14 -1.24
N GLU A 96 -15.17 3.62 -2.12
CA GLU A 96 -13.93 2.90 -1.75
C GLU A 96 -12.89 3.86 -1.15
N ILE A 97 -12.80 5.08 -1.68
CA ILE A 97 -11.95 6.14 -1.12
C ILE A 97 -12.41 6.51 0.29
N ASN A 98 -13.70 6.78 0.46
CA ASN A 98 -14.28 7.13 1.76
C ASN A 98 -14.10 5.98 2.76
N HIS A 99 -14.23 4.74 2.31
CA HIS A 99 -13.96 3.57 3.15
C HIS A 99 -12.53 3.57 3.70
N ILE A 100 -11.53 3.78 2.83
CA ILE A 100 -10.12 3.88 3.26
C ILE A 100 -9.92 5.01 4.26
N LEU A 101 -10.50 6.19 4.01
CA LEU A 101 -10.38 7.33 4.93
C LEU A 101 -10.98 7.03 6.30
N GLN A 102 -12.15 6.41 6.34
CA GLN A 102 -12.84 6.04 7.58
C GLN A 102 -12.13 4.90 8.33
N GLU A 103 -11.60 3.90 7.63
CA GLU A 103 -10.78 2.86 8.25
C GLU A 103 -9.48 3.44 8.81
N SER A 104 -8.80 4.29 8.04
CA SER A 104 -7.55 4.94 8.46
C SER A 104 -7.76 5.84 9.68
N ALA A 105 -8.88 6.56 9.75
CA ALA A 105 -9.22 7.43 10.88
C ALA A 105 -9.51 6.66 12.18
N LYS A 106 -9.93 5.40 12.09
CA LYS A 106 -10.17 4.54 13.26
C LYS A 106 -8.89 3.90 13.79
N LEU A 107 -7.84 3.83 12.99
CA LEU A 107 -6.59 3.19 13.39
C LEU A 107 -5.68 4.14 14.16
N GLN A 108 -4.98 3.57 15.14
CA GLN A 108 -3.88 4.26 15.78
C GLN A 108 -2.66 4.18 14.86
N VAL A 109 -2.23 5.34 14.33
CA VAL A 109 -1.08 5.47 13.42
C VAL A 109 0.20 4.79 13.93
N LEU A 110 0.36 4.69 15.25
CA LEU A 110 1.52 4.06 15.88
C LEU A 110 1.58 2.54 15.66
N ASP A 111 0.43 1.88 15.52
CA ASP A 111 0.32 0.42 15.39
C ASP A 111 0.41 -0.05 13.92
N LEU A 112 0.48 0.88 12.96
CA LEU A 112 0.55 0.52 11.54
C LEU A 112 1.92 -0.07 11.16
N PRO A 113 1.95 -1.23 10.46
CA PRO A 113 3.15 -1.72 9.82
C PRO A 113 3.77 -0.67 8.90
N LEU A 114 5.10 -0.59 8.85
CA LEU A 114 5.81 0.41 8.04
C LEU A 114 5.40 0.41 6.54
N PRO A 115 5.20 -0.74 5.87
CA PRO A 115 4.74 -0.76 4.48
C PRO A 115 3.35 -0.15 4.30
N THR A 116 2.43 -0.42 5.22
CA THR A 116 1.08 0.14 5.21
C THR A 116 1.11 1.64 5.47
N TYR A 117 1.90 2.08 6.46
CA TYR A 117 2.12 3.49 6.74
C TYR A 117 2.59 4.25 5.49
N HIS A 118 3.61 3.75 4.80
CA HIS A 118 4.17 4.42 3.62
C HIS A 118 3.16 4.46 2.46
N ALA A 119 2.49 3.33 2.20
CA ALA A 119 1.48 3.26 1.15
C ALA A 119 0.29 4.19 1.45
N LEU A 120 -0.14 4.29 2.71
CA LEU A 120 -1.21 5.19 3.14
C LEU A 120 -0.81 6.65 2.99
N HIS A 121 0.41 7.02 3.42
CA HIS A 121 0.92 8.37 3.27
C HIS A 121 0.95 8.81 1.80
N LEU A 122 1.44 7.95 0.90
CA LEU A 122 1.43 8.22 -0.54
C LEU A 122 0.01 8.37 -1.10
N PHE A 123 -0.91 7.50 -0.68
CA PHE A 123 -2.31 7.56 -1.09
C PHE A 123 -2.97 8.89 -0.69
N LEU A 124 -2.79 9.32 0.56
CA LEU A 124 -3.36 10.57 1.07
C LEU A 124 -2.83 11.80 0.34
N ILE A 125 -1.52 11.86 0.06
CA ILE A 125 -0.92 12.93 -0.75
C ILE A 125 -1.50 12.92 -2.17
N GLN A 126 -1.64 11.74 -2.77
CA GLN A 126 -2.18 11.62 -4.12
C GLN A 126 -3.64 12.09 -4.20
N LEU A 127 -4.47 11.74 -3.21
CA LEU A 127 -5.85 12.23 -3.09
C LEU A 127 -5.91 13.76 -2.99
N GLN A 128 -5.06 14.34 -2.12
CA GLN A 128 -4.99 15.80 -1.93
C GLN A 128 -4.63 16.54 -3.23
N ASN A 129 -3.78 15.94 -4.07
CA ASN A 129 -3.30 16.58 -5.30
C ASN A 129 -4.22 16.37 -6.51
N CYS A 130 -4.91 15.23 -6.63
CA CYS A 130 -5.64 14.87 -7.84
C CYS A 130 -7.14 15.16 -7.80
N ILE A 131 -7.75 15.17 -6.62
CA ILE A 131 -9.21 15.29 -6.55
C ILE A 131 -9.58 16.71 -6.16
N ASN A 132 -9.70 17.55 -7.19
CA ASN A 132 -10.11 18.96 -7.08
C ASN A 132 -11.49 19.15 -6.39
N SER A 133 -12.31 18.10 -6.33
CA SER A 133 -13.68 18.09 -5.79
C SER A 133 -13.83 17.24 -4.52
N LEU A 134 -12.80 17.11 -3.68
CA LEU A 134 -13.01 16.51 -2.35
C LEU A 134 -14.01 17.35 -1.56
N GLU A 135 -14.95 16.66 -0.92
CA GLU A 135 -15.83 17.27 0.07
C GLU A 135 -14.98 17.86 1.21
N PRO A 136 -15.41 19.00 1.80
CA PRO A 136 -14.65 19.67 2.85
C PRO A 136 -14.39 18.78 4.07
N GLU A 137 -15.27 17.82 4.33
CA GLU A 137 -15.14 16.82 5.40
C GLU A 137 -13.95 15.88 5.13
N ASP A 138 -13.86 15.31 3.92
CA ASP A 138 -12.77 14.43 3.52
C ASP A 138 -11.42 15.16 3.55
N ARG A 139 -11.37 16.45 3.18
CA ARG A 139 -10.14 17.25 3.25
C ARG A 139 -9.62 17.37 4.67
N THR A 140 -10.53 17.55 5.63
CA THR A 140 -10.20 17.67 7.04
C THR A 140 -9.66 16.35 7.60
N ILE A 141 -10.26 15.23 7.20
CA ILE A 141 -9.81 13.89 7.57
C ILE A 141 -8.41 13.63 7.01
N ILE A 142 -8.19 13.90 5.72
CA ILE A 142 -6.87 13.72 5.07
C ILE A 142 -5.79 14.56 5.75
N GLN A 143 -6.07 15.83 6.04
CA GLN A 143 -5.12 16.71 6.69
C GLN A 143 -4.75 16.20 8.09
N THR A 144 -5.75 15.80 8.86
CA THR A 144 -5.54 15.25 10.21
C THR A 144 -4.72 13.97 10.16
N LEU A 145 -5.03 13.06 9.23
CA LEU A 145 -4.27 11.82 9.03
C LEU A 145 -2.82 12.09 8.63
N LEU A 146 -2.58 13.02 7.68
CA LEU A 146 -1.23 13.39 7.26
C LEU A 146 -0.41 13.97 8.42
N GLU A 147 -1.01 14.80 9.27
CA GLU A 147 -0.36 15.35 10.47
C GLU A 147 0.01 14.23 11.47
N GLN A 148 -0.92 13.31 11.74
CA GLN A 148 -0.67 12.16 12.61
C GLN A 148 0.45 11.26 12.08
N LEU A 149 0.50 11.04 10.76
CA LEU A 149 1.57 10.27 10.12
C LEU A 149 2.92 10.99 10.25
N GLN A 150 2.97 12.32 10.04
CA GLN A 150 4.19 13.11 10.19
C GLN A 150 4.77 13.08 11.61
N ASP A 151 3.92 13.12 12.64
CA ASP A 151 4.38 13.10 14.03
C ASP A 151 5.00 11.75 14.44
N ARG A 152 4.56 10.63 13.82
CA ARG A 152 5.26 9.34 13.92
C ARG A 152 6.66 9.38 13.31
N THR A 153 6.83 10.05 12.17
CA THR A 153 8.14 10.17 11.53
C THR A 153 9.12 10.96 12.41
N LYS A 154 8.66 12.05 13.04
CA LYS A 154 9.48 12.84 13.97
C LYS A 154 9.89 12.05 15.22
N THR A 155 9.00 11.20 15.74
CA THR A 155 9.29 10.35 16.90
C THR A 155 10.17 9.14 16.56
N GLN A 156 10.11 8.61 15.34
CA GLN A 156 11.03 7.56 14.86
C GLN A 156 12.39 8.10 14.38
N SER A 157 12.48 9.39 14.06
CA SER A 157 13.71 10.06 13.61
C SER A 157 14.85 10.11 14.65
N ASP A 158 14.63 9.61 15.86
CA ASP A 158 15.70 9.37 16.85
C ASP A 158 16.59 8.16 16.50
N GLN A 159 16.34 7.46 15.38
CA GLN A 159 17.30 6.52 14.79
C GLN A 159 17.94 7.12 13.52
N PRO A 160 19.21 7.61 13.57
CA PRO A 160 19.78 8.46 12.51
C PRO A 160 20.16 7.75 11.20
N ASP A 161 20.05 6.42 11.13
CA ASP A 161 20.90 5.63 10.25
C ASP A 161 20.14 4.84 9.17
N LEU A 162 18.90 5.17 8.80
CA LEU A 162 18.15 4.41 7.80
C LEU A 162 17.47 5.33 6.76
N VAL A 163 17.84 5.17 5.48
CA VAL A 163 17.28 5.89 4.34
C VAL A 163 16.56 4.92 3.41
N TYR A 164 15.34 5.25 3.00
CA TYR A 164 14.56 4.43 2.07
C TYR A 164 14.64 4.99 0.65
N LEU A 165 15.18 4.21 -0.29
CA LEU A 165 15.28 4.53 -1.71
C LEU A 165 14.53 3.47 -2.53
N GLY A 166 13.44 3.86 -3.20
CA GLY A 166 12.74 3.00 -4.16
C GLY A 166 12.27 1.64 -3.62
N GLY A 167 11.82 1.60 -2.36
CA GLY A 167 11.38 0.35 -1.71
C GLY A 167 12.49 -0.44 -1.01
N VAL A 168 13.73 0.03 -1.01
CA VAL A 168 14.85 -0.58 -0.29
C VAL A 168 15.27 0.31 0.88
N ALA A 169 15.38 -0.29 2.08
CA ALA A 169 15.94 0.36 3.25
C ALA A 169 17.47 0.24 3.21
N VAL A 170 18.19 1.35 3.27
CA VAL A 170 19.66 1.41 3.27
C VAL A 170 20.11 2.01 4.59
N SER A 171 20.96 1.30 5.34
CA SER A 171 21.55 1.87 6.55
C SER A 171 22.77 2.73 6.23
N LEU A 172 22.80 3.96 6.75
CA LEU A 172 23.93 4.90 6.59
C LEU A 172 25.06 4.69 7.59
N SER A 173 24.87 3.80 8.58
CA SER A 173 25.86 3.50 9.62
C SER A 173 27.23 3.05 9.09
N HIS A 174 27.32 2.63 7.82
CA HIS A 174 28.54 2.14 7.17
C HIS A 174 29.11 3.07 6.09
N VAL A 175 28.49 4.23 5.83
CA VAL A 175 28.90 5.14 4.72
C VAL A 175 29.84 6.26 5.19
N ALA A 176 30.04 6.41 6.50
CA ALA A 176 31.05 7.31 7.06
C ALA A 176 32.42 6.61 7.16
N ASN A 177 33.16 6.58 6.06
CA ASN A 177 34.63 6.49 6.09
C ASN A 177 35.26 7.15 4.87
#